data_AF-A0AAN6A7R2-F1
#
_entry.id   AF-A0AAN6A7R2-F1
#
_cell.length_a   1.000
_cell.length_b   1.000
_cell.length_c   1.000
_cell.angle_alpha   90.00
_cell.angle_beta   90.00
_cell.angle_gamma   90.00
#
_symmetry.space_group_name_H-M   'P 1'
#
loop_
_entity.id
_entity.type
_entity.pdbx_description
1 polymer ?
#
loop_
_entity_poly.entity_id
_entity_poly.type
_entity_poly.pdbx_seq_one_letter_code
_entity_poly.pdbx_strand_id
1 'polypeptide(L)'
;MGKIELGWAIKDVWDLKFEKTQTYKMCIDAVSQYGCLLKHVRWSELNLNKEQMYNLCLIAVKQDGKALKYVKLDGLSKEQIDKLCLEAVKQNSSAIQFVENQTEEMCLIAVKNWGWNLYYVKNQLDKICLEAVRQNGSSLQYMNKQTPKICLEAVKQNGYALQYVKDQTPEICIEALKQDKHLIEYVIDKEEYEELFNVKYLEAKGKAREVIAIREDGRWLFTVGCQRDIDKETFIDRIYNTDGGFDPEKGVNAHRQVYLDFLKEF
;
A
#
# COMPACT_ATOMS: atom_id res chain seq x y z
N MET A 1 -61.57 19.39 5.57
CA MET A 1 -60.18 19.58 5.14
C MET A 1 -59.36 18.43 5.70
N GLY A 2 -59.20 17.37 4.92
CA GLY A 2 -58.45 16.18 5.33
C GLY A 2 -56.94 16.47 5.24
N LYS A 3 -56.21 16.27 6.34
CA LYS A 3 -54.75 16.19 6.32
C LYS A 3 -54.39 14.90 5.60
N ILE A 4 -53.86 15.02 4.39
CA ILE A 4 -53.31 13.90 3.64
C ILE A 4 -52.01 13.51 4.34
N GLU A 5 -52.02 12.40 5.07
CA GLU A 5 -50.82 11.65 5.40
C GLU A 5 -50.23 11.13 4.10
N LEU A 6 -49.30 11.89 3.51
CA LEU A 6 -48.43 11.32 2.50
C LEU A 6 -47.43 10.43 3.24
N GLY A 7 -47.66 9.13 3.20
CA GLY A 7 -46.61 8.14 3.43
C GLY A 7 -45.58 8.26 2.31
N TRP A 8 -44.55 9.08 2.50
CA TRP A 8 -43.38 9.05 1.65
C TRP A 8 -42.58 7.81 2.04
N ALA A 9 -42.84 6.72 1.34
CA ALA A 9 -41.84 5.68 1.20
C ALA A 9 -40.56 6.36 0.70
N ILE A 10 -39.47 6.20 1.44
CA ILE A 10 -38.12 6.67 1.11
C ILE A 10 -37.86 6.26 -0.34
N LYS A 11 -37.95 7.22 -1.27
CA LYS A 11 -37.90 6.93 -2.71
C LYS A 11 -36.45 6.72 -3.16
N ASP A 12 -35.51 7.35 -2.45
CA ASP A 12 -34.08 7.08 -2.51
C ASP A 12 -33.46 7.27 -1.13
N VAL A 13 -32.68 6.28 -0.67
CA VAL A 13 -32.03 6.28 0.66
C VAL A 13 -31.02 7.43 0.83
N TRP A 14 -30.57 8.01 -0.29
CA TRP A 14 -29.68 9.17 -0.34
C TRP A 14 -30.32 10.47 0.14
N ASP A 15 -31.65 10.52 0.26
CA ASP A 15 -32.39 11.71 0.68
C ASP A 15 -32.32 12.00 2.17
N LEU A 16 -31.70 11.14 3.01
CA LEU A 16 -31.60 11.35 4.46
C LEU A 16 -31.09 12.77 4.82
N LYS A 17 -30.19 13.33 3.99
CA LYS A 17 -29.67 14.69 4.16
C LYS A 17 -30.74 15.78 3.89
N PHE A 18 -31.63 15.55 2.94
CA PHE A 18 -32.63 16.50 2.45
C PHE A 18 -33.98 16.39 3.16
N GLU A 19 -34.16 15.34 3.98
CA GLU A 19 -35.36 15.17 4.78
C GLU A 19 -35.59 16.33 5.74
N LYS A 20 -36.84 16.80 5.80
CA LYS A 20 -37.24 17.92 6.65
C LYS A 20 -37.14 17.57 8.13
N THR A 21 -37.43 16.32 8.48
CA THR A 21 -37.33 15.77 9.84
C THR A 21 -36.81 14.35 9.76
N GLN A 22 -35.82 14.00 10.56
CA GLN A 22 -35.30 12.63 10.64
C GLN A 22 -35.99 11.87 11.78
N THR A 23 -36.26 10.58 11.56
CA THR A 23 -36.75 9.66 12.60
C THR A 23 -35.74 8.54 12.82
N TYR A 24 -35.77 7.91 13.99
CA TYR A 24 -34.91 6.76 14.29
C TYR A 24 -35.01 5.67 13.23
N LYS A 25 -36.23 5.33 12.79
CA LYS A 25 -36.48 4.31 11.77
C LYS A 25 -35.85 4.69 10.42
N MET A 26 -36.02 5.93 9.97
CA MET A 26 -35.41 6.41 8.72
C MET A 26 -33.88 6.32 8.78
N CYS A 27 -33.28 6.69 9.92
CA CYS A 27 -31.83 6.59 10.09
C CYS A 27 -31.37 5.12 10.05
N ILE A 28 -32.08 4.19 10.70
CA ILE A 28 -31.79 2.75 10.67
C ILE A 28 -31.90 2.19 9.26
N ASP A 29 -33.01 2.47 8.57
CA ASP A 29 -33.25 2.02 7.18
C ASP A 29 -32.16 2.56 6.25
N ALA A 30 -31.68 3.79 6.50
CA ALA A 30 -30.61 4.38 5.72
C ALA A 30 -29.24 3.73 5.97
N VAL A 31 -28.80 3.64 7.23
CA VAL A 31 -27.46 3.11 7.55
C VAL A 31 -27.35 1.60 7.37
N SER A 32 -28.47 0.87 7.41
CA SER A 32 -28.51 -0.56 7.09
C SER A 32 -28.29 -0.84 5.60
N GLN A 33 -28.65 0.10 4.72
CA GLN A 33 -28.36 0.00 3.28
C GLN A 33 -27.00 0.61 2.92
N TYR A 34 -26.65 1.75 3.55
CA TYR A 34 -25.39 2.46 3.34
C TYR A 34 -24.89 3.08 4.66
N GLY A 35 -24.00 2.39 5.36
CA GLY A 35 -23.46 2.78 6.66
C GLY A 35 -22.79 4.15 6.65
N CYS A 36 -22.19 4.55 5.52
CA CYS A 36 -21.60 5.88 5.34
C CYS A 36 -22.61 7.04 5.47
N LEU A 37 -23.92 6.78 5.39
CA LEU A 37 -24.96 7.80 5.62
C LEU A 37 -25.09 8.22 7.08
N LEU A 38 -24.39 7.56 8.01
CA LEU A 38 -24.25 8.02 9.40
C LEU A 38 -23.76 9.48 9.48
N LYS A 39 -22.95 9.92 8.50
CA LYS A 39 -22.48 11.31 8.36
C LYS A 39 -23.59 12.36 8.17
N HIS A 40 -24.80 11.93 7.80
CA HIS A 40 -25.96 12.79 7.56
C HIS A 40 -26.98 12.74 8.69
N VAL A 41 -26.74 11.96 9.74
CA VAL A 41 -27.62 11.89 10.91
C VAL A 41 -27.50 13.19 11.71
N ARG A 42 -28.63 13.90 11.85
CA ARG A 42 -28.77 15.12 12.65
C ARG A 42 -29.12 14.74 14.09
N TRP A 43 -28.11 14.34 14.83
CA TRP A 43 -28.24 13.83 16.21
C TRP A 43 -29.01 14.76 17.16
N SER A 44 -28.97 16.07 16.96
CA SER A 44 -29.69 17.05 17.78
C SER A 44 -31.20 17.05 17.55
N GLU A 45 -31.66 16.56 16.40
CA GLU A 45 -33.09 16.46 16.06
C GLU A 45 -33.69 15.13 16.52
N LEU A 46 -32.85 14.15 16.84
CA LEU A 46 -33.26 12.82 17.24
C LEU A 46 -33.26 12.70 18.77
N ASN A 47 -34.44 12.54 19.36
CA ASN A 47 -34.59 12.27 20.79
C ASN A 47 -34.27 10.79 21.11
N LEU A 48 -33.04 10.33 20.81
CA LEU A 48 -32.60 8.96 21.05
C LEU A 48 -32.06 8.79 22.46
N ASN A 49 -32.34 7.63 23.05
CA ASN A 49 -31.62 7.20 24.22
C ASN A 49 -30.23 6.64 23.84
N LYS A 50 -29.35 6.43 24.84
CA LYS A 50 -27.97 5.95 24.62
C LYS A 50 -27.91 4.61 23.90
N GLU A 51 -28.85 3.71 24.18
CA GLU A 51 -28.92 2.38 23.56
C GLU A 51 -29.30 2.48 22.07
N GLN A 52 -30.27 3.33 21.72
CA GLN A 52 -30.66 3.60 20.34
C GLN A 52 -29.52 4.26 19.55
N MET A 53 -28.80 5.21 20.16
CA MET A 53 -27.62 5.82 19.54
C MET A 53 -26.55 4.76 19.26
N TYR A 54 -26.23 3.94 20.26
CA TYR A 54 -25.28 2.84 20.12
C TYR A 54 -25.69 1.85 19.02
N ASN A 55 -26.96 1.43 19.01
CA ASN A 55 -27.48 0.49 18.02
C ASN A 55 -27.42 1.05 16.60
N LEU A 56 -27.75 2.33 16.40
CA LEU A 56 -27.63 3.01 15.11
C LEU A 56 -26.17 3.02 14.62
N CYS A 57 -25.23 3.39 15.49
CA CYS A 57 -23.79 3.36 15.19
C CYS A 57 -23.32 1.93 14.88
N LEU A 58 -23.77 0.93 15.63
CA LEU A 58 -23.37 -0.47 15.45
C LEU A 58 -23.84 -1.02 14.10
N ILE A 59 -25.07 -0.73 13.70
CA ILE A 59 -25.60 -1.12 12.39
C ILE A 59 -24.78 -0.47 11.27
N ALA A 60 -24.48 0.83 11.41
CA ALA A 60 -23.69 1.56 10.42
C ALA A 60 -22.28 0.96 10.24
N VAL A 61 -21.54 0.69 11.34
CA VAL A 61 -20.17 0.15 11.24
C VAL A 61 -20.13 -1.31 10.77
N LYS A 62 -21.16 -2.09 11.07
CA LYS A 62 -21.28 -3.47 10.55
C LYS A 62 -21.61 -3.49 9.07
N GLN A 63 -22.29 -2.47 8.55
CA GLN A 63 -22.57 -2.33 7.13
C GLN A 63 -21.34 -1.78 6.37
N ASP A 64 -20.69 -0.73 6.92
CA ASP A 64 -19.49 -0.08 6.39
C ASP A 64 -18.57 0.32 7.54
N GLY A 65 -17.44 -0.36 7.71
CA GLY A 65 -16.49 -0.11 8.79
C GLY A 65 -15.91 1.30 8.77
N LYS A 66 -15.86 1.96 7.60
CA LYS A 66 -15.43 3.37 7.51
C LYS A 66 -16.45 4.36 8.10
N ALA A 67 -17.70 3.91 8.34
CA ALA A 67 -18.69 4.70 9.07
C ALA A 67 -18.23 5.04 10.50
N LEU A 68 -17.24 4.32 11.05
CA LEU A 68 -16.63 4.62 12.34
C LEU A 68 -16.17 6.09 12.45
N LYS A 69 -15.72 6.69 11.33
CA LYS A 69 -15.34 8.11 11.24
C LYS A 69 -16.46 9.08 11.68
N TYR A 70 -17.72 8.68 11.55
CA TYR A 70 -18.90 9.51 11.80
C TYR A 70 -19.65 9.13 13.07
N VAL A 71 -19.13 8.17 13.85
CA VAL A 71 -19.76 7.74 15.09
C VAL A 71 -19.76 8.89 16.10
N LYS A 72 -20.93 9.15 16.66
CA LYS A 72 -21.06 10.05 17.81
C LYS A 72 -20.69 9.29 19.08
N LEU A 73 -19.56 9.68 19.69
CA LEU A 73 -19.03 9.02 20.88
C LEU A 73 -19.71 9.50 22.19
N ASP A 74 -20.39 10.65 22.15
CA ASP A 74 -21.02 11.25 23.33
C ASP A 74 -21.98 10.28 24.04
N GLY A 75 -21.68 9.98 25.30
CA GLY A 75 -22.54 9.16 26.16
C GLY A 75 -22.37 7.65 26.00
N LEU A 76 -21.49 7.17 25.11
CA LEU A 76 -21.12 5.76 25.02
C LEU A 76 -20.11 5.38 26.10
N SER A 77 -20.22 4.15 26.62
CA SER A 77 -19.22 3.60 27.52
C SER A 77 -17.95 3.20 26.75
N LYS A 78 -16.82 3.09 27.45
CA LYS A 78 -15.57 2.60 26.86
C LYS A 78 -15.75 1.24 26.19
N GLU A 79 -16.46 0.32 26.82
CA GLU A 79 -16.75 -1.02 26.28
C GLU A 79 -17.54 -0.95 24.96
N GLN A 80 -18.52 -0.05 24.87
CA GLN A 80 -19.28 0.16 23.64
C GLN A 80 -18.39 0.72 22.51
N ILE A 81 -17.52 1.67 22.83
CA ILE A 81 -16.59 2.25 21.85
C ILE A 81 -15.61 1.18 21.37
N ASP A 82 -15.00 0.43 22.29
CA ASP A 82 -14.05 -0.64 21.96
C ASP A 82 -14.70 -1.70 21.05
N LYS A 83 -15.96 -2.06 21.35
CA LYS A 83 -16.75 -2.98 20.51
C LYS A 83 -17.06 -2.40 19.13
N LEU A 84 -17.47 -1.13 19.02
CA LEU A 84 -17.70 -0.49 17.72
C LEU A 84 -16.42 -0.46 16.88
N CYS A 85 -15.29 -0.10 17.49
CA CYS A 85 -14.00 -0.09 16.83
C CYS A 85 -13.61 -1.49 16.33
N LEU A 86 -13.80 -2.52 17.16
CA LEU A 86 -13.46 -3.90 16.79
C LEU A 86 -14.32 -4.40 15.63
N GLU A 87 -15.63 -4.17 15.67
CA GLU A 87 -16.56 -4.54 14.60
C GLU A 87 -16.25 -3.79 13.30
N ALA A 88 -15.94 -2.49 13.39
CA ALA A 88 -15.54 -1.68 12.24
C ALA A 88 -14.26 -2.21 11.58
N VAL A 89 -13.24 -2.56 12.37
CA VAL A 89 -11.96 -3.10 11.86
C VAL A 89 -12.13 -4.51 11.28
N LYS A 90 -13.01 -5.34 11.87
CA LYS A 90 -13.35 -6.66 11.32
C LYS A 90 -14.08 -6.55 9.98
N GLN A 91 -14.95 -5.56 9.82
CA GLN A 91 -15.68 -5.30 8.58
C GLN A 91 -14.76 -4.72 7.50
N ASN A 92 -13.97 -3.70 7.85
CA ASN A 92 -12.98 -3.06 6.98
C ASN A 92 -11.72 -2.75 7.78
N SER A 93 -10.66 -3.49 7.48
CA SER A 93 -9.38 -3.36 8.16
C SER A 93 -8.80 -1.94 8.15
N SER A 94 -9.06 -1.15 7.10
CA SER A 94 -8.63 0.24 7.01
C SER A 94 -9.39 1.19 7.94
N ALA A 95 -10.46 0.75 8.60
CA ALA A 95 -11.13 1.52 9.65
C ALA A 95 -10.24 1.77 10.87
N ILE A 96 -9.14 1.03 11.02
CA ILE A 96 -8.12 1.22 12.08
C ILE A 96 -7.60 2.66 12.13
N GLN A 97 -7.60 3.37 10.99
CA GLN A 97 -7.21 4.78 10.90
C GLN A 97 -8.09 5.72 11.73
N PHE A 98 -9.34 5.33 12.03
CA PHE A 98 -10.29 6.10 12.81
C PHE A 98 -10.33 5.67 14.29
N VAL A 99 -9.56 4.66 14.68
CA VAL A 99 -9.52 4.15 16.05
C VAL A 99 -8.53 4.96 16.87
N GLU A 100 -9.02 5.63 17.93
CA GLU A 100 -8.16 6.39 18.83
C GLU A 100 -7.29 5.46 19.68
N ASN A 101 -7.92 4.51 20.37
CA ASN A 101 -7.29 3.53 21.25
C ASN A 101 -7.17 2.17 20.54
N GLN A 102 -6.09 1.99 19.78
CA GLN A 102 -5.85 0.76 19.04
C GLN A 102 -5.36 -0.36 19.97
N THR A 103 -6.07 -1.49 20.00
CA THR A 103 -5.61 -2.69 20.69
C THR A 103 -4.70 -3.53 19.77
N GLU A 104 -3.85 -4.39 20.35
CA GLU A 104 -3.03 -5.32 19.56
C GLU A 104 -3.91 -6.20 18.65
N GLU A 105 -5.06 -6.67 19.14
CA GLU A 105 -6.00 -7.48 18.36
C GLU A 105 -6.50 -6.71 17.11
N MET A 106 -6.93 -5.46 17.27
CA MET A 106 -7.38 -4.63 16.16
C MET A 106 -6.26 -4.40 15.13
N CYS A 107 -5.05 -4.08 15.60
CA CYS A 107 -3.90 -3.90 14.72
C CYS A 107 -3.56 -5.17 13.94
N LEU A 108 -3.57 -6.34 14.59
CA LEU A 108 -3.31 -7.63 13.94
C LEU A 108 -4.39 -7.95 12.90
N ILE A 109 -5.67 -7.77 13.22
CA ILE A 109 -6.76 -7.92 12.24
C ILE A 109 -6.53 -6.98 11.04
N ALA A 110 -6.12 -5.74 11.31
CA ALA A 110 -5.94 -4.76 10.26
C ALA A 110 -4.84 -5.14 9.27
N VAL A 111 -3.64 -5.50 9.78
CA VAL A 111 -2.49 -5.82 8.93
C VAL A 111 -2.58 -7.20 8.28
N LYS A 112 -3.24 -8.17 8.92
CA LYS A 112 -3.45 -9.50 8.36
C LYS A 112 -4.36 -9.48 7.12
N ASN A 113 -5.33 -8.56 7.09
CA ASN A 113 -6.17 -8.36 5.91
C ASN A 113 -5.46 -7.53 4.83
N TRP A 114 -4.77 -6.45 5.22
CA TRP A 114 -4.00 -5.61 4.31
C TRP A 114 -2.76 -5.04 5.01
N GLY A 115 -1.57 -5.50 4.62
CA GLY A 115 -0.30 -5.18 5.27
C GLY A 115 0.00 -3.68 5.30
N TRP A 116 -0.41 -2.93 4.26
CA TRP A 116 -0.28 -1.47 4.21
C TRP A 116 -1.05 -0.73 5.31
N ASN A 117 -2.03 -1.36 5.96
CA ASN A 117 -2.67 -0.76 7.14
C ASN A 117 -1.69 -0.54 8.29
N LEU A 118 -0.47 -1.12 8.25
CA LEU A 118 0.61 -0.80 9.17
C LEU A 118 0.92 0.70 9.23
N TYR A 119 0.70 1.42 8.13
CA TYR A 119 0.79 2.88 8.07
C TYR A 119 -0.09 3.59 9.12
N TYR A 120 -1.26 3.02 9.43
CA TYR A 120 -2.21 3.58 10.40
C TYR A 120 -2.01 3.03 11.83
N VAL A 121 -1.11 2.06 12.03
CA VAL A 121 -0.85 1.47 13.34
C VAL A 121 0.05 2.40 14.14
N LYS A 122 -0.46 2.90 15.28
CA LYS A 122 0.28 3.83 16.15
C LYS A 122 1.41 3.15 16.91
N ASN A 123 1.18 1.93 17.39
CA ASN A 123 2.16 1.15 18.14
C ASN A 123 2.59 -0.09 17.34
N GLN A 124 3.69 0.03 16.61
CA GLN A 124 4.22 -0.99 15.71
C GLN A 124 5.07 -2.03 16.46
N LEU A 125 4.40 -2.89 17.24
CA LEU A 125 5.07 -4.03 17.89
C LEU A 125 5.63 -5.00 16.85
N ASP A 126 6.76 -5.65 17.15
CA ASP A 126 7.44 -6.59 16.24
C ASP A 126 6.50 -7.65 15.64
N LYS A 127 5.55 -8.16 16.44
CA LYS A 127 4.55 -9.14 15.98
C LYS A 127 3.61 -8.57 14.91
N ILE A 128 3.17 -7.32 15.06
CA ILE A 128 2.31 -6.63 14.08
C ILE A 128 3.13 -6.35 12.81
N CYS A 129 4.37 -5.90 12.96
CA CYS A 129 5.28 -5.64 11.85
C CYS A 129 5.56 -6.91 11.03
N LEU A 130 5.86 -8.02 11.70
CA LEU A 130 6.08 -9.33 11.06
C LEU A 130 4.83 -9.80 10.32
N GLU A 131 3.64 -9.68 10.93
CA GLU A 131 2.39 -10.03 10.25
C GLU A 131 2.16 -9.16 9.01
N ALA A 132 2.44 -7.85 9.09
CA ALA A 132 2.28 -6.93 7.97
C ALA A 132 3.19 -7.28 6.78
N VAL A 133 4.47 -7.59 7.01
CA VAL A 133 5.40 -7.93 5.92
C VAL A 133 5.17 -9.32 5.34
N ARG A 134 4.68 -10.26 6.15
CA ARG A 134 4.20 -11.57 5.66
C ARG A 134 2.99 -11.43 4.75
N GLN A 135 2.12 -10.47 5.03
CA GLN A 135 0.98 -10.16 4.17
C GLN A 135 1.44 -9.44 2.89
N ASN A 136 2.31 -8.44 3.02
CA ASN A 136 2.89 -7.68 1.91
C ASN A 136 4.25 -7.10 2.30
N GLY A 137 5.32 -7.59 1.68
CA GLY A 137 6.71 -7.22 1.96
C GLY A 137 6.97 -5.73 1.77
N SER A 138 6.27 -5.07 0.84
CA SER A 138 6.38 -3.62 0.64
C SER A 138 5.83 -2.80 1.81
N SER A 139 5.13 -3.42 2.77
CA SER A 139 4.73 -2.75 4.02
C SER A 139 5.94 -2.32 4.87
N LEU A 140 7.12 -2.87 4.59
CA LEU A 140 8.39 -2.47 5.19
C LEU A 140 8.65 -0.94 5.08
N GLN A 141 8.14 -0.30 4.03
CA GLN A 141 8.28 1.15 3.81
C GLN A 141 7.60 2.01 4.88
N TYR A 142 6.60 1.46 5.60
CA TYR A 142 5.83 2.18 6.62
C TYR A 142 6.34 1.95 8.04
N MET A 143 7.47 1.26 8.21
CA MET A 143 8.01 0.94 9.52
C MET A 143 8.89 2.04 10.09
N ASN A 144 8.63 2.38 11.37
CA ASN A 144 9.48 3.30 12.12
C ASN A 144 10.84 2.66 12.44
N LYS A 145 10.82 1.39 12.85
CA LYS A 145 12.00 0.61 13.19
C LYS A 145 12.01 -0.69 12.39
N GLN A 146 13.08 -0.89 11.63
CA GLN A 146 13.35 -2.12 10.92
C GLN A 146 14.34 -2.97 11.74
N THR A 147 14.16 -4.29 11.71
CA THR A 147 15.14 -5.24 12.25
C THR A 147 15.58 -6.17 11.13
N PRO A 148 16.79 -6.75 11.17
CA PRO A 148 17.24 -7.68 10.13
C PRO A 148 16.24 -8.82 9.89
N LYS A 149 15.62 -9.34 10.95
CA LYS A 149 14.59 -10.38 10.87
C LYS A 149 13.35 -9.91 10.08
N ILE A 150 12.86 -8.70 10.34
CA ILE A 150 11.68 -8.16 9.66
C ILE A 150 12.01 -7.85 8.19
N CYS A 151 13.18 -7.26 7.92
CA CYS A 151 13.63 -6.99 6.55
C CYS A 151 13.77 -8.28 5.74
N LEU A 152 14.40 -9.31 6.33
CA LEU A 152 14.54 -10.61 5.69
C LEU A 152 13.18 -11.25 5.42
N GLU A 153 12.25 -11.20 6.37
CA GLU A 153 10.89 -11.72 6.16
C GLU A 153 10.15 -10.98 5.03
N ALA A 154 10.31 -9.65 4.96
CA ALA A 154 9.72 -8.84 3.89
C ALA A 154 10.29 -9.20 2.51
N VAL A 155 11.61 -9.36 2.42
CA VAL A 155 12.29 -9.74 1.17
C VAL A 155 11.94 -11.17 0.77
N LYS A 156 11.86 -12.11 1.72
CA LYS A 156 11.37 -13.48 1.46
C LYS A 156 9.96 -13.49 0.88
N GLN A 157 9.10 -12.58 1.32
CA GLN A 157 7.75 -12.44 0.80
C GLN A 157 7.72 -11.80 -0.60
N ASN A 158 8.54 -10.76 -0.82
CA ASN A 158 8.69 -10.08 -2.11
C ASN A 158 10.07 -9.42 -2.20
N GLY A 159 10.93 -9.90 -3.11
CA GLY A 159 12.28 -9.39 -3.31
C GLY A 159 12.35 -7.87 -3.56
N TYR A 160 11.33 -7.27 -4.19
CA TYR A 160 11.25 -5.81 -4.39
C TYR A 160 11.16 -5.01 -3.08
N ALA A 161 10.90 -5.65 -1.95
CA ALA A 161 10.98 -5.01 -0.64
C ALA A 161 12.40 -4.53 -0.29
N LEU A 162 13.44 -5.06 -0.97
CA LEU A 162 14.83 -4.64 -0.80
C LEU A 162 15.02 -3.13 -0.94
N GLN A 163 14.27 -2.49 -1.86
CA GLN A 163 14.32 -1.04 -2.06
C GLN A 163 13.96 -0.21 -0.80
N TYR A 164 13.26 -0.82 0.16
CA TYR A 164 12.85 -0.18 1.41
C TYR A 164 13.72 -0.56 2.62
N VAL A 165 14.70 -1.47 2.44
CA VAL A 165 15.60 -1.91 3.51
C VAL A 165 16.65 -0.84 3.76
N LYS A 166 16.68 -0.27 4.97
CA LYS A 166 17.67 0.76 5.35
C LYS A 166 19.06 0.18 5.61
N ASP A 167 19.10 -0.93 6.32
CA ASP A 167 20.34 -1.63 6.69
C ASP A 167 20.38 -2.98 5.97
N GLN A 168 21.05 -3.01 4.82
CA GLN A 168 21.18 -4.22 4.00
C GLN A 168 22.26 -5.14 4.56
N THR A 169 21.90 -6.40 4.83
CA THR A 169 22.86 -7.46 5.16
C THR A 169 23.07 -8.37 3.95
N PRO A 170 24.19 -9.10 3.87
CA PRO A 170 24.39 -10.03 2.77
C PRO A 170 23.28 -11.07 2.62
N GLU A 171 22.76 -11.58 3.73
CA GLU A 171 21.62 -12.50 3.71
C GLU A 171 20.38 -11.89 3.05
N ILE A 172 20.07 -10.62 3.34
CA ILE A 172 18.93 -9.92 2.76
C ILE A 172 19.13 -9.68 1.26
N CYS A 173 20.31 -9.20 0.84
CA CYS A 173 20.62 -8.96 -0.57
C CYS A 173 20.58 -10.25 -1.39
N ILE A 174 21.22 -11.32 -0.90
CA ILE A 174 21.23 -12.64 -1.54
C ILE A 174 19.80 -13.17 -1.69
N GLU A 175 18.97 -13.05 -0.66
CA GLU A 175 17.58 -13.52 -0.72
C GLU A 175 16.76 -12.78 -1.78
N ALA A 176 16.96 -11.47 -1.93
CA ALA A 176 16.29 -10.69 -2.97
C ALA A 176 16.78 -11.10 -4.37
N LEU A 177 18.09 -11.16 -4.58
CA LEU A 177 18.71 -11.47 -5.88
C LEU A 177 18.43 -12.90 -6.36
N LYS A 178 18.19 -13.84 -5.44
CA LYS A 178 17.70 -15.19 -5.77
C LYS A 178 16.30 -15.18 -6.41
N GLN A 179 15.46 -14.22 -6.07
CA GLN A 179 14.12 -14.10 -6.65
C GLN A 179 14.16 -13.40 -8.00
N ASP A 180 14.93 -12.31 -8.10
CA ASP A 180 15.10 -11.56 -9.33
C ASP A 180 16.46 -10.83 -9.31
N LYS A 181 17.38 -11.25 -10.18
CA LYS A 181 18.74 -10.67 -10.29
C LYS A 181 18.72 -9.19 -10.67
N HIS A 182 17.63 -8.69 -11.27
CA HIS A 182 17.50 -7.27 -11.60
C HIS A 182 17.42 -6.38 -10.36
N LEU A 183 17.07 -6.95 -9.21
CA LEU A 183 17.04 -6.22 -7.94
C LEU A 183 18.43 -5.75 -7.48
N ILE A 184 19.50 -6.12 -8.20
CA ILE A 184 20.85 -5.57 -8.01
C ILE A 184 20.85 -4.04 -8.04
N GLU A 185 19.94 -3.42 -8.79
CA GLU A 185 19.79 -1.96 -8.84
C GLU A 185 19.55 -1.35 -7.43
N TYR A 186 18.87 -2.08 -6.55
CA TYR A 186 18.57 -1.66 -5.18
C TYR A 186 19.66 -2.03 -4.17
N VAL A 187 20.66 -2.82 -4.55
CA VAL A 187 21.77 -3.19 -3.67
C VAL A 187 22.72 -2.01 -3.55
N ILE A 188 23.06 -1.62 -2.32
CA ILE A 188 23.95 -0.47 -2.06
C ILE A 188 25.39 -0.80 -2.47
N ASP A 189 25.92 -1.93 -2.00
CA ASP A 189 27.26 -2.43 -2.32
C ASP A 189 27.15 -3.64 -3.25
N LYS A 190 27.43 -3.45 -4.55
CA LYS A 190 27.14 -4.42 -5.60
C LYS A 190 28.30 -5.38 -5.89
N GLU A 191 29.53 -5.01 -5.55
CA GLU A 191 30.75 -5.67 -6.04
C GLU A 191 30.77 -7.18 -5.77
N GLU A 192 30.38 -7.58 -4.55
CA GLU A 192 30.32 -9.00 -4.16
C GLU A 192 29.26 -9.79 -4.94
N TYR A 193 28.15 -9.14 -5.31
CA TYR A 193 26.99 -9.80 -5.89
C TYR A 193 27.03 -9.89 -7.41
N GLU A 194 27.76 -8.99 -8.07
CA GLU A 194 28.00 -9.03 -9.51
C GLU A 194 28.62 -10.36 -9.92
N GLU A 195 29.69 -10.77 -9.23
CA GLU A 195 30.33 -12.07 -9.47
C GLU A 195 29.41 -13.23 -9.06
N LEU A 196 28.82 -13.16 -7.85
CA LEU A 196 28.01 -14.25 -7.30
C LEU A 196 26.79 -14.60 -8.16
N PHE A 197 26.13 -13.60 -8.76
CA PHE A 197 24.92 -13.77 -9.55
C PHE A 197 25.16 -13.71 -11.07
N ASN A 198 26.41 -13.58 -11.51
CA ASN A 198 26.79 -13.35 -12.91
C ASN A 198 26.05 -12.13 -13.52
N VAL A 199 26.11 -11.01 -12.80
CA VAL A 199 25.50 -9.74 -13.19
C VAL A 199 26.59 -8.69 -13.35
N LYS A 200 26.42 -7.79 -14.31
CA LYS A 200 27.21 -6.57 -14.44
C LYS A 200 26.28 -5.37 -14.44
N TYR A 201 26.62 -4.34 -13.69
CA TYR A 201 25.80 -3.14 -13.58
C TYR A 201 26.53 -1.90 -14.09
N LEU A 202 25.89 -1.15 -14.96
CA LEU A 202 26.30 0.17 -15.38
C LEU A 202 25.45 1.21 -14.65
N GLU A 203 26.07 2.03 -13.81
CA GLU A 203 25.41 3.19 -13.19
C GLU A 203 25.04 4.26 -14.22
N ALA A 204 23.90 4.91 -13.99
CA ALA A 204 23.46 6.05 -14.80
C ALA A 204 24.47 7.22 -14.73
N LYS A 205 24.84 7.77 -15.90
CA LYS A 205 25.80 8.88 -16.03
C LYS A 205 25.27 9.95 -16.98
N GLY A 206 24.89 11.10 -16.43
CA GLY A 206 24.30 12.20 -17.22
C GLY A 206 22.97 11.79 -17.84
N LYS A 207 22.88 11.74 -19.18
CA LYS A 207 21.68 11.21 -19.88
C LYS A 207 21.79 9.71 -20.22
N ALA A 208 22.91 9.05 -19.91
CA ALA A 208 23.01 7.61 -20.03
C ALA A 208 22.22 6.95 -18.89
N ARG A 209 21.33 6.04 -19.24
CA ARG A 209 20.54 5.25 -18.31
C ARG A 209 21.41 4.15 -17.71
N GLU A 210 20.97 3.63 -16.58
CA GLU A 210 21.53 2.41 -16.04
C GLU A 210 21.30 1.22 -16.98
N VAL A 211 22.22 0.26 -16.93
CA VAL A 211 22.12 -1.00 -17.66
C VAL A 211 22.43 -2.13 -16.71
N ILE A 212 21.57 -3.14 -16.69
CA ILE A 212 21.83 -4.40 -15.98
C ILE A 212 22.12 -5.44 -17.06
N ALA A 213 23.24 -6.14 -16.96
CA ALA A 213 23.56 -7.26 -17.84
C ALA A 213 23.63 -8.54 -17.01
N ILE A 214 22.82 -9.54 -17.37
CA ILE A 214 22.70 -10.80 -16.62
C ILE A 214 23.13 -11.94 -17.54
N ARG A 215 23.96 -12.84 -17.03
CA ARG A 215 24.35 -14.05 -17.75
C ARG A 215 23.40 -15.19 -17.45
N GLU A 216 22.71 -15.68 -18.46
CA GLU A 216 21.82 -16.84 -18.38
C GLU A 216 22.10 -17.80 -19.54
N ASP A 217 22.21 -19.09 -19.26
CA ASP A 217 22.50 -20.15 -20.25
C ASP A 217 23.67 -19.84 -21.19
N GLY A 218 24.72 -19.21 -20.65
CA GLY A 218 25.92 -18.84 -21.37
C GLY A 218 25.80 -17.59 -22.25
N ARG A 219 24.65 -16.90 -22.27
CA ARG A 219 24.40 -15.67 -23.02
C ARG A 219 24.23 -14.49 -22.08
N TRP A 220 24.61 -13.31 -22.54
CA TRP A 220 24.37 -12.05 -21.83
C TRP A 220 23.09 -11.40 -22.32
N LEU A 221 22.21 -11.12 -21.38
CA LEU A 221 20.95 -10.41 -21.57
C LEU A 221 21.07 -9.04 -20.92
N PHE A 222 20.59 -8.01 -21.60
CA PHE A 222 20.73 -6.62 -21.20
C PHE A 222 19.37 -6.03 -20.86
N THR A 223 19.33 -5.20 -19.84
CA THR A 223 18.16 -4.46 -19.41
C THR A 223 18.48 -2.98 -19.38
N VAL A 224 17.68 -2.18 -20.08
CA VAL A 224 17.83 -0.72 -20.14
C VAL A 224 16.47 -0.03 -20.18
N GLY A 225 16.18 0.78 -19.16
CA GLY A 225 14.85 1.36 -18.97
C GLY A 225 13.77 0.29 -18.86
N CYS A 226 12.72 0.37 -19.69
CA CYS A 226 11.60 -0.57 -19.65
C CYS A 226 11.81 -1.88 -20.40
N GLN A 227 12.92 -2.05 -21.12
CA GLN A 227 13.20 -3.31 -21.81
C GLN A 227 14.13 -4.17 -20.98
N ARG A 228 13.61 -5.33 -20.61
CA ARG A 228 14.32 -6.35 -19.85
C ARG A 228 14.77 -7.48 -20.75
N ASP A 229 15.91 -8.05 -20.42
CA ASP A 229 16.41 -9.32 -20.94
C ASP A 229 16.55 -9.37 -22.48
N ILE A 230 16.98 -8.27 -23.12
CA ILE A 230 17.24 -8.22 -24.57
C ILE A 230 18.65 -8.72 -24.90
N ASP A 231 18.82 -9.34 -26.08
CA ASP A 231 20.14 -9.79 -26.51
C ASP A 231 21.09 -8.62 -26.85
N LYS A 232 22.38 -8.94 -27.00
CA LYS A 232 23.45 -7.99 -27.30
C LYS A 232 23.19 -7.20 -28.59
N GLU A 233 22.66 -7.86 -29.63
CA GLU A 233 22.40 -7.23 -30.94
C GLU A 233 21.29 -6.19 -30.83
N THR A 234 20.19 -6.56 -30.17
CA THR A 234 19.03 -5.69 -29.90
C THR A 234 19.44 -4.52 -29.01
N PHE A 235 20.28 -4.75 -27.99
CA PHE A 235 20.80 -3.68 -27.14
C PHE A 235 21.64 -2.69 -27.93
N ILE A 236 22.56 -3.18 -28.79
CA ILE A 236 23.36 -2.34 -29.68
C ILE A 236 22.45 -1.54 -30.62
N ASP A 237 21.51 -2.20 -31.32
CA ASP A 237 20.57 -1.55 -32.24
C ASP A 237 19.86 -0.38 -31.56
N ARG A 238 19.40 -0.57 -30.32
CA ARG A 238 18.71 0.47 -29.56
C ARG A 238 19.60 1.64 -29.17
N ILE A 239 20.84 1.40 -28.77
CA ILE A 239 21.80 2.47 -28.47
C ILE A 239 22.01 3.39 -29.69
N TYR A 240 21.97 2.81 -30.89
CA TYR A 240 22.16 3.54 -32.15
C TYR A 240 20.88 4.18 -32.69
N ASN A 241 19.72 3.54 -32.53
CA ASN A 241 18.49 3.88 -33.27
C ASN A 241 17.37 4.51 -32.43
N THR A 242 17.49 4.63 -31.10
CA THR A 242 16.50 5.32 -30.28
C THR A 242 16.86 6.80 -30.07
N ASP A 243 15.87 7.70 -30.16
CA ASP A 243 15.97 9.18 -30.22
C ASP A 243 16.45 9.89 -28.92
N GLY A 244 17.46 9.34 -28.25
CA GLY A 244 18.05 9.93 -27.05
C GLY A 244 19.50 10.37 -27.27
N GLY A 245 19.74 11.66 -27.56
CA GLY A 245 21.05 12.29 -27.30
C GLY A 245 22.01 12.50 -28.47
N PHE A 246 21.55 12.54 -29.73
CA PHE A 246 22.41 12.98 -30.83
C PHE A 246 22.91 14.41 -30.59
N ASP A 247 24.23 14.57 -30.43
CA ASP A 247 24.93 15.85 -30.28
C ASP A 247 25.49 16.25 -31.66
N PRO A 248 24.90 17.27 -32.33
CA PRO A 248 25.30 17.66 -33.68
C PRO A 248 26.73 18.21 -33.78
N GLU A 249 27.30 18.73 -32.68
CA GLU A 249 28.62 19.37 -32.70
C GLU A 249 29.76 18.36 -32.58
N LYS A 250 29.54 17.26 -31.85
CA LYS A 250 30.57 16.24 -31.60
C LYS A 250 30.57 15.11 -32.63
N GLY A 251 29.54 15.01 -33.48
CA GLY A 251 29.39 13.91 -34.44
C GLY A 251 29.23 12.53 -33.79
N VAL A 252 29.07 12.48 -32.46
CA VAL A 252 28.93 11.29 -31.65
C VAL A 252 27.98 11.62 -30.51
N ASN A 253 27.03 10.74 -30.22
CA ASN A 253 26.20 10.85 -29.03
C ASN A 253 27.07 10.47 -27.81
N ALA A 254 27.47 11.45 -27.00
CA ALA A 254 28.37 11.26 -25.86
C ALA A 254 27.87 10.19 -24.86
N HIS A 255 26.56 9.93 -24.81
CA HIS A 255 25.96 8.88 -23.99
C HIS A 255 26.14 7.48 -24.58
N ARG A 256 26.34 7.35 -25.91
CA ARG A 256 26.63 6.06 -26.57
C ARG A 256 27.99 5.51 -26.18
N GLN A 257 28.99 6.38 -26.04
CA GLN A 257 30.34 5.92 -25.68
C GLN A 257 30.34 5.18 -24.35
N VAL A 258 29.51 5.62 -23.38
CA VAL A 258 29.35 4.94 -22.09
C VAL A 258 28.87 3.50 -22.27
N TYR A 259 27.86 3.27 -23.12
CA TYR A 259 27.37 1.91 -23.39
C TYR A 259 28.36 1.08 -24.20
N LEU A 260 29.10 1.68 -25.13
CA LEU A 260 30.13 1.00 -25.90
C LEU A 260 31.31 0.59 -25.02
N ASP A 261 31.69 1.42 -24.07
CA ASP A 261 32.74 1.10 -23.09
C ASP A 261 32.30 -0.04 -22.18
N PHE A 262 31.05 -0.01 -21.70
CA PHE A 262 30.45 -1.12 -20.94
C PHE A 262 30.42 -2.42 -21.76
N LEU A 263 30.12 -2.36 -23.06
CA LEU A 263 30.09 -3.55 -23.93
C LEU A 263 31.45 -4.22 -24.14
N LYS A 264 32.58 -3.56 -23.83
CA LYS A 264 33.92 -4.16 -23.91
C LYS A 264 34.13 -5.26 -22.86
N GLU A 265 33.26 -5.34 -21.88
CA GLU A 265 33.31 -6.30 -20.79
C GLU A 265 32.68 -7.68 -21.11
N PHE A 266 32.11 -7.85 -22.31
CA PHE A 266 31.29 -9.00 -22.71
C PHE A 266 31.71 -9.59 -24.06
#